data_AF-A0A2N3ACX6-F1
#
_entry.id   AF-A0A2N3ACX6-F1
#
_cell.length_a   1.000
_cell.length_b   1.000
_cell.length_c   1.000
_cell.angle_alpha   90.00
_cell.angle_beta   90.00
_cell.angle_gamma   90.00
#
_symmetry.space_group_name_H-M   'P 1'
#
loop_
_entity.id
_entity.type
_entity.pdbx_description
1 polymer ?
#
loop_
_entity_poly.entity_id
_entity_poly.type
_entity_poly.pdbx_seq_one_letter_code
_entity_poly.pdbx_strand_id
1 'polypeptide(L)'
;MKTQVFYCLILIGLATFFITGCSKDTEKDPNVLGYESCLDCHTNYAHLQKVYSTDTTSPAGGCGGETPHYEPFDRVYMGGDGLSDYMKSSHGLLGCTDCHGGVDKTGDKTLAHSGDFLAHPSTNYTETCGGCHNEITNNFSTSMHNGFGQMRQFPCVVVKVVLMNFICCHNTKLKVTLKTAQHAMGLAEIAMW
;
A
#
# COMPACT_ATOMS: atom_id res chain seq x y z
N MET A 1 -56.30 36.79 16.34
CA MET A 1 -56.41 35.33 16.57
C MET A 1 -55.83 34.48 15.43
N LYS A 2 -56.07 34.80 14.15
CA LYS A 2 -55.61 33.96 13.01
C LYS A 2 -54.08 33.86 12.86
N THR A 3 -53.33 34.91 13.18
CA THR A 3 -51.86 34.94 13.12
C THR A 3 -51.18 34.15 14.23
N GLN A 4 -51.77 34.08 15.42
CA GLN A 4 -51.22 33.33 16.57
C GLN A 4 -51.33 31.80 16.34
N VAL A 5 -52.40 31.35 15.70
CA VAL A 5 -52.60 29.92 15.36
C VAL A 5 -51.57 29.46 14.31
N PHE A 6 -51.18 30.34 13.37
CA PHE A 6 -50.22 30.01 12.32
C PHE A 6 -48.80 29.78 12.87
N TYR A 7 -48.36 30.60 13.83
CA TYR A 7 -47.05 30.42 14.48
C TYR A 7 -46.98 29.16 15.34
N CYS A 8 -48.06 28.79 16.03
CA CYS A 8 -48.12 27.52 16.78
C CYS A 8 -47.99 26.30 15.86
N LEU A 9 -48.59 26.31 14.68
CA LEU A 9 -48.51 25.19 13.74
C LEU A 9 -47.10 25.02 13.15
N ILE A 10 -46.39 26.12 12.87
CA ILE A 10 -45.00 26.07 12.39
C ILE A 10 -44.07 25.54 13.49
N LEU A 11 -44.24 25.97 14.74
CA LEU A 11 -43.41 25.50 15.86
C LEU A 11 -43.62 24.00 16.15
N ILE A 12 -44.85 23.49 16.01
CA ILE A 12 -45.13 22.05 16.16
C ILE A 12 -44.53 21.24 15.01
N GLY A 13 -44.58 21.76 13.77
CA GLY A 13 -43.94 21.13 12.61
C GLY A 13 -42.41 21.05 12.74
N LEU A 14 -41.77 22.11 13.25
CA LEU A 14 -40.33 22.13 13.49
C LEU A 14 -39.92 21.20 14.64
N ALA A 15 -40.72 21.12 15.71
CA ALA A 15 -40.45 20.23 16.83
C ALA A 15 -40.56 18.75 16.45
N THR A 16 -41.51 18.38 15.57
CA THR A 16 -41.68 16.99 15.11
C THR A 16 -40.54 16.53 14.19
N PHE A 17 -39.87 17.43 13.47
CA PHE A 17 -38.72 17.12 12.63
C PHE A 17 -37.47 16.71 13.43
N PHE A 18 -37.31 17.22 14.66
CA PHE A 18 -36.15 16.91 15.50
C PHE A 18 -36.23 15.53 16.20
N ILE A 19 -37.41 14.91 16.30
CA ILE A 19 -37.60 13.67 17.08
C ILE A 19 -37.44 12.39 16.23
N THR A 20 -37.36 12.50 14.90
CA THR A 20 -37.21 11.36 13.98
C THR A 20 -35.76 11.06 13.58
N GLY A 21 -34.77 11.68 14.23
CA GLY A 21 -33.34 11.54 13.90
C GLY A 21 -32.57 10.43 14.62
N CYS A 22 -33.21 9.60 15.45
CA CYS A 22 -32.55 8.46 16.10
C CYS A 22 -32.65 7.21 15.23
N SER A 23 -31.75 7.10 14.26
CA SER A 23 -31.43 5.83 13.61
C SER A 23 -30.87 4.89 14.68
N LYS A 24 -31.43 3.68 14.79
CA LYS A 24 -30.91 2.63 15.67
C LYS A 24 -29.52 2.26 15.15
N ASP A 25 -28.49 2.45 15.97
CA ASP A 25 -27.17 1.93 15.69
C ASP A 25 -27.27 0.40 15.67
N THR A 26 -27.15 -0.19 14.48
CA THR A 26 -27.03 -1.63 14.33
C THR A 26 -25.75 -2.04 15.04
N GLU A 27 -25.90 -2.83 16.10
CA GLU A 27 -24.81 -3.44 16.86
C GLU A 27 -23.91 -4.19 15.87
N LYS A 28 -22.74 -3.62 15.54
CA LYS A 28 -21.74 -4.28 14.69
C LYS A 28 -21.27 -5.53 15.45
N ASP A 29 -21.49 -6.70 14.86
CA ASP A 29 -20.98 -7.98 15.37
C ASP A 29 -19.47 -7.84 15.66
N PRO A 30 -19.00 -8.03 16.90
CA PRO A 30 -17.60 -7.87 17.27
C PRO A 30 -16.66 -8.91 16.62
N ASN A 31 -17.21 -9.94 15.96
CA ASN A 31 -16.44 -10.93 15.20
C ASN A 31 -16.37 -10.64 13.70
N VAL A 32 -17.15 -9.66 13.21
CA VAL A 32 -16.92 -9.08 11.89
C VAL A 32 -15.93 -7.96 12.11
N LEU A 33 -14.64 -8.29 12.02
CA LEU A 33 -13.62 -7.26 11.81
C LEU A 33 -14.08 -6.48 10.57
N GLY A 34 -14.51 -5.24 10.79
CA GLY A 34 -14.98 -4.36 9.74
C GLY A 34 -13.79 -4.00 8.87
N TYR A 35 -13.46 -4.88 7.94
CA TYR A 35 -12.47 -4.63 6.89
C TYR A 35 -13.17 -3.79 5.83
N GLU A 36 -13.19 -2.49 6.08
CA GLU A 36 -13.79 -1.48 5.21
C GLU A 36 -12.78 -1.00 4.16
N SER A 37 -11.52 -1.43 4.25
CA SER A 37 -10.46 -1.09 3.31
C SER A 37 -9.35 -2.15 3.23
N CYS A 38 -8.60 -2.12 2.13
CA CYS A 38 -7.35 -2.85 1.97
C CYS A 38 -6.37 -2.56 3.13
N LEU A 39 -6.30 -1.31 3.58
CA LEU A 39 -5.41 -0.90 4.67
C LEU A 39 -5.78 -1.57 6.01
N ASP A 40 -7.04 -1.91 6.26
CA ASP A 40 -7.43 -2.55 7.52
C ASP A 40 -6.77 -3.94 7.68
N CYS A 41 -6.54 -4.65 6.57
CA CYS A 41 -5.75 -5.88 6.54
C CYS A 41 -4.25 -5.58 6.53
N HIS A 42 -3.80 -4.68 5.64
CA HIS A 42 -2.38 -4.44 5.39
C HIS A 42 -1.66 -3.65 6.50
N THR A 43 -2.39 -3.01 7.40
CA THR A 43 -1.85 -2.36 8.62
C THR A 43 -2.03 -3.21 9.89
N ASN A 44 -2.68 -4.38 9.77
CA ASN A 44 -2.91 -5.29 10.90
C ASN A 44 -1.95 -6.48 10.85
N TYR A 45 -0.79 -6.32 11.47
CA TYR A 45 0.26 -7.33 11.46
C TYR A 45 -0.19 -8.71 11.99
N ALA A 46 -0.98 -8.72 13.08
CA ALA A 46 -1.51 -9.96 13.67
C ALA A 46 -2.47 -10.67 12.72
N HIS A 47 -3.29 -9.93 11.97
CA HIS A 47 -4.15 -10.50 10.95
C HIS A 47 -3.33 -11.09 9.80
N LEU A 48 -2.34 -10.36 9.28
CA LEU A 48 -1.48 -10.85 8.19
C LEU A 48 -0.77 -12.16 8.56
N GLN A 49 -0.25 -12.27 9.79
CA GLN A 49 0.35 -13.52 10.29
C GLN A 49 -0.65 -14.68 10.37
N LYS A 50 -1.95 -14.41 10.51
CA LYS A 50 -2.99 -15.45 10.54
C LYS A 50 -3.40 -15.92 9.13
N VAL A 51 -3.34 -15.03 8.13
CA VAL A 51 -3.89 -15.30 6.79
C VAL A 51 -2.84 -15.42 5.69
N TYR A 52 -1.54 -15.33 6.03
CA TYR A 52 -0.48 -15.47 5.03
C TYR A 52 -0.48 -16.85 4.37
N SER A 53 0.06 -16.90 3.16
CA SER A 53 0.38 -18.14 2.47
C SER A 53 1.90 -18.25 2.45
N THR A 54 2.43 -19.43 2.77
CA THR A 54 3.88 -19.68 2.74
C THR A 54 4.42 -19.56 1.32
N ASP A 55 5.64 -19.06 1.18
CA ASP A 55 6.33 -19.05 -0.10
C ASP A 55 6.55 -20.48 -0.61
N THR A 56 6.26 -20.70 -1.88
CA THR A 56 6.49 -21.99 -2.56
C THR A 56 7.82 -22.03 -3.31
N THR A 57 8.55 -20.91 -3.35
CA THR A 57 9.80 -20.75 -4.09
C THR A 57 10.89 -20.21 -3.17
N SER A 58 12.10 -20.77 -3.29
CA SER A 58 13.27 -20.25 -2.59
C SER A 58 13.55 -18.80 -3.01
N PRO A 59 14.05 -17.94 -2.09
CA PRO A 59 14.53 -16.62 -2.45
C PRO A 59 15.55 -16.71 -3.60
N ALA A 60 15.41 -15.83 -4.60
CA ALA A 60 16.30 -15.84 -5.76
C ALA A 60 17.72 -15.39 -5.36
N GLY A 61 18.64 -16.34 -5.25
CA GLY A 61 20.08 -16.07 -5.19
C GLY A 61 20.61 -15.67 -6.57
N GLY A 62 21.50 -14.68 -6.62
CA GLY A 62 22.11 -14.21 -7.87
C GLY A 62 23.59 -13.85 -7.69
N CYS A 63 24.19 -13.29 -8.74
CA CYS A 63 25.60 -12.85 -8.70
C CYS A 63 25.87 -11.78 -7.62
N GLY A 64 24.84 -11.12 -7.08
CA GLY A 64 24.92 -10.17 -5.97
C GLY A 64 24.87 -10.81 -4.57
N GLY A 65 24.81 -12.14 -4.45
CA GLY A 65 24.75 -12.86 -3.18
C GLY A 65 23.36 -13.42 -2.87
N GLU A 66 23.16 -13.90 -1.63
CA GLU A 66 21.85 -14.35 -1.16
C GLU A 66 20.98 -13.14 -0.80
N THR A 67 19.73 -13.15 -1.26
CA THR A 67 18.75 -12.13 -0.85
C THR A 67 18.27 -12.41 0.58
N PRO A 68 18.16 -11.37 1.43
CA PRO A 68 17.54 -11.53 2.74
C PRO A 68 16.16 -12.18 2.62
N HIS A 69 15.90 -13.16 3.48
CA HIS A 69 14.57 -13.74 3.61
C HIS A 69 13.68 -12.81 4.41
N TYR A 70 12.47 -12.56 3.91
CA TYR A 70 11.42 -11.83 4.58
C TYR A 70 10.17 -12.70 4.56
N GLU A 71 9.46 -12.79 5.69
CA GLU A 71 8.22 -13.55 5.72
C GLU A 71 7.15 -12.89 4.82
N PRO A 72 6.21 -13.66 4.25
CA PRO A 72 5.23 -13.13 3.31
C PRO A 72 4.39 -11.96 3.87
N PHE A 73 4.08 -11.97 5.16
CA PHE A 73 3.36 -10.88 5.82
C PHE A 73 4.22 -9.63 6.01
N ASP A 74 5.55 -9.77 6.17
CA ASP A 74 6.45 -8.61 6.32
C ASP A 74 6.56 -7.80 5.03
N ARG A 75 6.44 -8.47 3.87
CA ARG A 75 6.57 -7.83 2.55
C ARG A 75 5.38 -6.95 2.17
N VAL A 76 4.24 -7.16 2.81
CA VAL A 76 2.98 -6.48 2.47
C VAL A 76 2.42 -5.63 3.61
N TYR A 77 3.07 -5.66 4.77
CA TYR A 77 2.67 -4.82 5.90
C TYR A 77 2.97 -3.35 5.60
N MET A 78 1.94 -2.51 5.75
CA MET A 78 2.02 -1.07 5.62
C MET A 78 1.84 -0.46 7.02
N GLY A 79 2.83 0.28 7.51
CA GLY A 79 2.73 0.91 8.82
C GLY A 79 3.82 1.95 9.06
N GLY A 80 3.77 2.55 10.24
CA GLY A 80 4.72 3.60 10.64
C GLY A 80 4.71 4.82 9.72
N ASP A 81 5.84 5.53 9.72
CA ASP A 81 5.99 6.79 8.96
C ASP A 81 5.84 6.58 7.45
N GLY A 82 6.26 5.41 6.94
CA GLY A 82 6.17 5.08 5.51
C GLY A 82 4.74 5.06 4.97
N LEU A 83 3.76 4.59 5.75
CA LEU A 83 2.35 4.67 5.36
C LEU A 83 1.86 6.12 5.36
N SER A 84 2.21 6.89 6.40
CA SER A 84 1.85 8.31 6.48
C SER A 84 2.38 9.09 5.27
N ASP A 85 3.62 8.82 4.86
CA ASP A 85 4.25 9.50 3.73
C ASP A 85 3.63 9.06 2.39
N TYR A 86 3.32 7.78 2.24
CA TYR A 86 2.58 7.27 1.08
C TYR A 86 1.22 7.95 0.94
N MET A 87 0.45 8.06 2.03
CA MET A 87 -0.89 8.68 2.02
C MET A 87 -0.86 10.19 1.70
N LYS A 88 0.29 10.86 1.90
CA LYS A 88 0.49 12.26 1.50
C LYS A 88 0.95 12.41 0.04
N SER A 89 1.40 11.33 -0.60
CA SER A 89 1.87 11.35 -1.98
C SER A 89 0.70 11.37 -2.97
N SER A 90 0.97 11.75 -4.22
CA SER A 90 -0.03 11.68 -5.29
C SER A 90 -0.59 10.27 -5.51
N HIS A 91 0.16 9.22 -5.17
CA HIS A 91 -0.30 7.84 -5.28
C HIS A 91 -1.22 7.43 -4.11
N GLY A 92 -1.04 8.01 -2.92
CA GLY A 92 -1.93 7.75 -1.78
C GLY A 92 -3.30 8.41 -1.91
N LEU A 93 -3.45 9.35 -2.86
CA LEU A 93 -4.74 9.89 -3.28
C LEU A 93 -5.51 8.93 -4.20
N LEU A 94 -4.83 7.92 -4.78
CA LEU A 94 -5.45 6.85 -5.54
C LEU A 94 -5.88 5.74 -4.57
N GLY A 95 -6.96 5.04 -4.92
CA GLY A 95 -7.36 3.83 -4.21
C GLY A 95 -6.34 2.70 -4.45
N CYS A 96 -6.18 1.81 -3.48
CA CYS A 96 -5.29 0.65 -3.63
C CYS A 96 -5.63 -0.17 -4.89
N THR A 97 -6.93 -0.30 -5.16
CA THR A 97 -7.49 -1.02 -6.31
C THR A 97 -7.23 -0.32 -7.65
N ASP A 98 -6.90 0.97 -7.68
CA ASP A 98 -6.64 1.68 -8.95
C ASP A 98 -5.37 1.15 -9.63
N CYS A 99 -4.42 0.66 -8.85
CA CYS A 99 -3.20 0.03 -9.36
C CYS A 99 -3.21 -1.49 -9.19
N HIS A 100 -3.70 -1.98 -8.05
CA HIS A 100 -3.66 -3.39 -7.72
C HIS A 100 -4.89 -4.17 -8.19
N GLY A 101 -5.97 -3.53 -8.63
CA GLY A 101 -7.24 -4.22 -8.91
C GLY A 101 -7.83 -4.89 -7.66
N GLY A 102 -8.65 -5.91 -7.87
CA GLY A 102 -9.23 -6.72 -6.80
C GLY A 102 -10.51 -6.11 -6.20
N VAL A 103 -10.88 -6.61 -5.02
CA VAL A 103 -12.14 -6.23 -4.35
C VAL A 103 -11.83 -5.60 -2.99
N ASP A 104 -12.14 -4.32 -2.85
CA ASP A 104 -12.06 -3.62 -1.56
C ASP A 104 -13.26 -3.94 -0.67
N LYS A 105 -13.22 -3.52 0.62
CA LYS A 105 -14.32 -3.70 1.60
C LYS A 105 -14.70 -5.15 1.87
N THR A 106 -13.71 -6.03 1.94
CA THR A 106 -13.91 -7.43 2.32
C THR A 106 -12.78 -7.92 3.20
N GLY A 107 -13.12 -8.76 4.19
CA GLY A 107 -12.16 -9.48 5.02
C GLY A 107 -11.73 -10.83 4.45
N ASP A 108 -12.36 -11.27 3.35
CA ASP A 108 -11.99 -12.53 2.70
C ASP A 108 -10.79 -12.28 1.77
N LYS A 109 -9.63 -12.84 2.16
CA LYS A 109 -8.39 -12.75 1.38
C LYS A 109 -8.55 -13.25 -0.05
N THR A 110 -9.29 -14.33 -0.27
CA THR A 110 -9.48 -14.91 -1.60
C THR A 110 -10.34 -13.99 -2.45
N LEU A 111 -11.38 -13.39 -1.88
CA LEU A 111 -12.21 -12.41 -2.59
C LEU A 111 -11.45 -11.11 -2.88
N ALA A 112 -10.72 -10.57 -1.89
CA ALA A 112 -9.95 -9.33 -2.04
C ALA A 112 -8.91 -9.43 -3.17
N HIS A 113 -8.27 -10.58 -3.29
CA HIS A 113 -7.24 -10.86 -4.29
C HIS A 113 -7.77 -11.66 -5.50
N SER A 114 -9.05 -11.50 -5.85
CA SER A 114 -9.68 -12.16 -7.01
C SER A 114 -9.81 -11.22 -8.22
N GLY A 115 -10.31 -11.75 -9.34
CA GLY A 115 -10.65 -10.96 -10.52
C GLY A 115 -9.40 -10.44 -11.24
N ASP A 116 -9.29 -9.12 -11.32
CA ASP A 116 -8.20 -8.39 -11.97
C ASP A 116 -7.04 -8.05 -11.01
N PHE A 117 -7.00 -8.66 -9.83
CA PHE A 117 -5.95 -8.39 -8.85
C PHE A 117 -4.54 -8.64 -9.40
N LEU A 118 -3.68 -7.63 -9.24
CA LEU A 118 -2.27 -7.61 -9.59
C LEU A 118 -1.42 -7.46 -8.33
N ALA A 119 -0.77 -8.55 -7.90
CA ALA A 119 0.21 -8.50 -6.82
C ALA A 119 1.39 -7.57 -7.13
N HIS A 120 1.71 -7.43 -8.42
CA HIS A 120 2.79 -6.58 -8.92
C HIS A 120 2.27 -5.72 -10.08
N PRO A 121 1.78 -4.49 -9.86
CA PRO A 121 1.26 -3.62 -10.92
C PRO A 121 2.26 -3.40 -12.07
N SER A 122 3.56 -3.48 -11.79
CA SER A 122 4.63 -3.40 -12.78
C SER A 122 4.66 -4.54 -13.79
N THR A 123 3.90 -5.63 -13.61
CA THR A 123 3.76 -6.65 -14.66
C THR A 123 2.80 -6.21 -15.77
N ASN A 124 1.95 -5.22 -15.50
CA ASN A 124 0.99 -4.63 -16.44
C ASN A 124 1.17 -3.11 -16.48
N TYR A 125 2.43 -2.68 -16.54
CA TYR A 125 2.86 -1.30 -16.32
C TYR A 125 2.25 -0.31 -17.32
N THR A 126 1.95 -0.72 -18.56
CA THR A 126 1.37 0.16 -19.58
C THR A 126 -0.04 0.57 -19.19
N GLU A 127 -0.83 -0.38 -18.71
CA GLU A 127 -2.24 -0.24 -18.37
C GLU A 127 -2.39 0.42 -16.99
N THR A 128 -1.56 0.01 -16.02
CA THR A 128 -1.63 0.54 -14.66
C THR A 128 -1.00 1.93 -14.53
N CYS A 129 0.14 2.16 -15.18
CA CYS A 129 0.92 3.38 -14.98
C CYS A 129 0.86 4.33 -16.19
N GLY A 130 0.62 3.83 -17.40
CA GLY A 130 0.84 4.59 -18.65
C GLY A 130 -0.12 5.76 -18.86
N GLY A 131 -1.27 5.77 -18.18
CA GLY A 131 -2.20 6.90 -18.18
C GLY A 131 -1.58 8.18 -17.60
N CYS A 132 -0.70 8.03 -16.61
CA CYS A 132 -0.02 9.16 -15.96
C CYS A 132 1.48 9.21 -16.29
N HIS A 133 2.10 8.07 -16.63
CA HIS A 133 3.55 7.91 -16.76
C HIS A 133 3.98 7.34 -18.12
N ASN A 134 3.41 7.84 -19.21
CA ASN A 134 3.63 7.32 -20.56
C ASN A 134 5.12 7.16 -20.95
N GLU A 135 5.95 8.18 -20.68
CA GLU A 135 7.37 8.13 -21.01
C GLU A 135 8.11 7.04 -20.20
N ILE A 136 7.81 6.92 -18.91
CA ILE A 136 8.41 5.89 -18.05
C ILE A 136 8.00 4.51 -18.53
N THR A 137 6.71 4.30 -18.83
CA THR A 137 6.21 3.00 -19.29
C THR A 137 6.80 2.59 -20.64
N ASN A 138 7.03 3.53 -21.56
CA ASN A 138 7.65 3.23 -22.85
C ASN A 138 9.08 2.69 -22.67
N ASN A 139 9.84 3.29 -21.75
CA ASN A 139 11.22 2.89 -21.46
C ASN A 139 11.33 1.69 -20.52
N PHE A 140 10.27 1.39 -19.76
CA PHE A 140 10.26 0.30 -18.79
C PHE A 140 10.47 -1.05 -19.47
N SER A 141 9.96 -1.27 -20.69
CA SER A 141 10.15 -2.51 -21.46
C SER A 141 11.61 -2.95 -21.63
N THR A 142 12.53 -1.98 -21.71
CA THR A 142 13.98 -2.21 -21.89
C THR A 142 14.79 -1.99 -20.61
N SER A 143 14.12 -1.70 -19.49
CA SER A 143 14.78 -1.42 -18.20
C SER A 143 15.33 -2.71 -17.59
N MET A 144 16.48 -2.62 -16.91
CA MET A 144 16.99 -3.71 -16.07
C MET A 144 16.03 -4.07 -14.92
N HIS A 145 15.11 -3.16 -14.56
CA HIS A 145 14.05 -3.42 -13.57
C HIS A 145 12.85 -4.18 -14.15
N ASN A 146 12.80 -4.38 -15.48
CA ASN A 146 11.79 -5.17 -16.18
C ASN A 146 12.43 -6.41 -16.80
N GLY A 147 12.71 -7.42 -15.98
CA GLY A 147 13.27 -8.68 -16.46
C GLY A 147 14.02 -9.50 -15.42
N PHE A 148 15.31 -9.70 -15.67
CA PHE A 148 16.14 -10.75 -15.06
C PHE A 148 16.82 -10.34 -13.75
N GLY A 149 16.87 -11.29 -12.81
CA GLY A 149 17.74 -11.25 -11.63
C GLY A 149 17.16 -10.54 -10.41
N GLN A 150 18.05 -10.19 -9.46
CA GLN A 150 17.71 -9.59 -8.16
C GLN A 150 17.05 -8.21 -8.27
N MET A 151 17.20 -7.50 -9.40
CA MET A 151 16.66 -6.16 -9.58
C MET A 151 15.13 -6.12 -9.72
N ARG A 152 14.49 -7.25 -10.03
CA ARG A 152 13.02 -7.37 -10.03
C ARG A 152 12.43 -7.52 -8.62
N GLN A 153 13.24 -7.91 -7.63
CA GLN A 153 12.79 -8.13 -6.25
C GLN A 153 12.70 -6.84 -5.42
N PHE A 154 13.32 -5.75 -5.91
CA PHE A 154 13.18 -4.44 -5.30
C PHE A 154 12.00 -3.73 -5.98
N PRO A 155 10.88 -3.51 -5.28
CA PRO A 155 9.79 -2.73 -5.86
C PRO A 155 10.31 -1.34 -6.25
N CYS A 156 9.87 -0.87 -7.41
CA CYS A 156 10.32 0.37 -8.07
C CYS A 156 10.24 1.63 -7.16
N VAL A 157 9.55 1.55 -6.04
CA VAL A 157 9.35 2.62 -5.04
C VAL A 157 10.51 2.73 -4.04
N VAL A 158 11.35 1.69 -3.88
CA VAL A 158 12.50 1.69 -2.96
C VAL A 158 13.82 1.93 -3.70
N VAL A 159 13.80 2.70 -4.78
CA VAL A 159 15.03 3.24 -5.36
C VAL A 159 15.24 4.65 -4.79
N LYS A 160 15.62 4.69 -3.51
CA LYS A 160 16.45 5.80 -3.03
C LYS A 160 17.68 5.79 -3.94
N VAL A 161 17.97 6.93 -4.57
CA VAL A 161 19.12 7.15 -5.45
C VAL A 161 20.41 6.83 -4.68
N VAL A 162 20.76 5.55 -4.65
CA VAL A 162 22.10 5.09 -4.30
C VAL A 162 22.78 4.91 -5.63
N LEU A 163 23.83 5.71 -5.85
CA LEU A 163 24.72 5.60 -7.00
C LEU A 163 25.02 4.13 -7.29
N MET A 164 24.38 3.61 -8.34
CA MET A 164 24.67 2.29 -8.87
C MET A 164 25.98 2.42 -9.64
N ASN A 165 27.09 2.46 -8.91
CA ASN A 165 28.39 2.23 -9.47
C ASN A 165 28.37 0.84 -10.10
N PHE A 166 28.60 0.82 -11.41
CA PHE A 166 28.87 -0.34 -12.24
C PHE A 166 29.71 -1.37 -11.48
N ILE A 167 29.05 -2.42 -10.98
CA ILE A 167 29.69 -3.69 -10.61
C ILE A 167 28.85 -4.78 -11.25
N CYS A 168 28.85 -4.80 -12.58
CA CYS A 168 28.58 -6.02 -13.31
C CYS A 168 29.86 -6.36 -14.07
N CYS A 169 30.52 -7.42 -13.60
CA CYS A 169 31.55 -8.15 -14.34
C CYS A 169 32.89 -7.42 -14.58
N HIS A 170 33.70 -7.22 -13.52
CA HIS A 170 35.13 -7.54 -13.63
C HIS A 170 35.77 -7.76 -12.25
N ASN A 171 36.50 -8.87 -12.20
CA ASN A 171 37.33 -9.38 -11.12
C ASN A 171 38.40 -8.36 -10.66
N THR A 172 38.22 -7.72 -9.50
CA THR A 172 39.32 -7.33 -8.60
C THR A 172 38.82 -7.03 -7.19
N LYS A 173 39.61 -7.50 -6.22
CA LYS A 173 39.39 -7.45 -4.79
C LYS A 173 39.22 -6.00 -4.28
N LEU A 174 38.02 -5.64 -3.79
CA LEU A 174 37.87 -4.57 -2.81
C LEU A 174 37.00 -5.05 -1.65
N LYS A 175 37.65 -5.39 -0.53
CA LYS A 175 36.98 -5.57 0.76
C LYS A 175 36.66 -4.18 1.30
N VAL A 176 35.39 -3.77 1.24
CA VAL A 176 34.89 -2.67 2.06
C VAL A 176 33.96 -3.29 3.11
N THR A 177 34.38 -3.18 4.37
CA THR A 177 33.71 -3.68 5.55
C THR A 177 32.33 -3.03 5.74
N LEU A 178 31.26 -3.82 5.53
CA LEU A 178 29.93 -3.54 6.05
C LEU A 178 29.93 -3.79 7.56
N LYS A 179 30.05 -2.74 8.38
CA LYS A 179 29.75 -2.88 9.83
C LYS A 179 29.12 -1.67 10.52
N THR A 180 28.63 -0.66 9.81
CA THR A 180 28.08 0.56 10.46
C THR A 180 26.79 1.12 9.85
N ALA A 181 26.14 0.46 8.89
CA ALA A 181 24.93 1.02 8.25
C ALA A 181 23.59 0.65 8.93
N GLN A 182 23.54 -0.33 9.85
CA GLN A 182 22.28 -0.77 10.46
C GLN A 182 21.83 0.04 11.69
N HIS A 183 22.56 1.07 12.12
CA HIS A 183 22.21 1.88 13.31
C HIS A 183 21.97 3.37 13.05
N ALA A 184 21.96 3.84 11.79
CA ALA A 184 21.75 5.25 11.45
C ALA A 184 20.34 5.55 10.89
N MET A 185 19.32 4.81 11.33
CA MET A 185 17.90 5.09 11.04
C MET A 185 17.25 6.02 12.09
N GLY A 186 18.03 6.93 12.68
CA GLY A 186 17.51 7.96 13.57
C GLY A 186 18.37 9.21 13.48
N LEU A 187 17.74 10.34 13.18
CA LEU A 187 18.28 11.71 13.25
C LEU A 187 19.10 12.20 12.03
N ALA A 188 18.40 12.56 10.94
CA ALA A 188 18.79 13.52 9.88
C ALA A 188 17.75 13.38 8.74
N GLU A 189 17.01 14.36 8.23
CA GLU A 189 17.15 15.82 8.22
C GLU A 189 15.76 16.46 8.10
N ILE A 190 15.46 17.34 9.04
CA ILE A 190 14.70 18.55 8.80
C ILE A 190 15.63 19.45 7.98
N ALA A 191 15.18 19.87 6.80
CA ALA A 191 15.73 20.87 5.88
C ALA A 191 15.97 20.25 4.49
N MET A 192 14.95 20.35 3.65
CA MET A 192 15.03 20.97 2.32
C MET A 192 13.72 20.64 1.59
N TRP A 193 12.88 21.68 1.52
CA TRP A 193 11.57 21.80 0.86
C TRP A 193 10.37 21.27 1.66
#